data_AF-A0A9Q5C376-F1
#
_entry.id   AF-A0A9Q5C376-F1
#
_cell.length_a   1.000
_cell.length_b   1.000
_cell.length_c   1.000
_cell.angle_alpha   90.00
_cell.angle_beta   90.00
_cell.angle_gamma   90.00
#
_symmetry.space_group_name_H-M   'P 1'
#
loop_
_entity.id
_entity.type
_entity.pdbx_description
1 polymer ?
#
loop_
_entity_poly.entity_id
_entity_poly.type
_entity_poly.pdbx_seq_one_letter_code
_entity_poly.pdbx_strand_id
1 'polypeptide(L)'
;MIKNTMLKRLNQLSHQHKSGIVPDFAWVSKNSAKPVKPNAVATKYDGDFLANACRVPMMLAQSDDPLAKNTLKRMMKFFSKQNTLTAGFTLKGKPLNKYQSASFSAPVFNAVSFNRNQGFDNLFMSQQYIFARPLPTKNYYDAALTTMAALEVEKI
;
A
#
# COMPACT_ATOMS: atom_id res chain seq x y z
N MET A 1 -20.02 3.70 -12.95
CA MET A 1 -19.28 3.10 -14.08
C MET A 1 -17.75 3.27 -13.96
N ILE A 2 -17.23 4.48 -13.68
CA ILE A 2 -15.77 4.75 -13.56
C ILE A 2 -15.13 3.97 -12.39
N LYS A 3 -15.74 3.96 -11.20
CA LYS A 3 -15.23 3.26 -10.00
C LYS A 3 -15.00 1.76 -10.24
N ASN A 4 -15.97 1.08 -10.85
CA ASN A 4 -15.90 -0.38 -11.08
C ASN A 4 -14.81 -0.76 -12.07
N THR A 5 -14.63 0.03 -13.14
CA THR A 5 -13.53 -0.19 -14.09
C THR A 5 -12.19 0.01 -13.40
N MET A 6 -12.02 1.08 -12.60
CA MET A 6 -10.76 1.33 -11.89
C MET A 6 -10.42 0.22 -10.88
N LEU A 7 -11.39 -0.23 -10.07
CA LEU A 7 -11.17 -1.33 -9.13
C LEU A 7 -10.88 -2.66 -9.84
N LYS A 8 -11.52 -2.93 -10.98
CA LYS A 8 -11.20 -4.10 -11.80
C LYS A 8 -9.76 -4.07 -12.32
N ARG A 9 -9.27 -2.90 -12.72
CA ARG A 9 -7.90 -2.70 -13.23
C ARG A 9 -6.87 -2.76 -12.11
N LEU A 10 -7.17 -2.19 -10.95
CA LEU A 10 -6.34 -2.30 -9.75
C LEU A 10 -6.24 -3.76 -9.27
N ASN A 11 -7.38 -4.47 -9.21
CA ASN A 11 -7.41 -5.89 -8.90
C ASN A 11 -6.61 -6.69 -9.94
N GLN A 12 -6.74 -6.38 -11.24
CA GLN A 12 -5.91 -7.02 -12.27
C GLN A 12 -4.41 -6.83 -12.02
N LEU A 13 -3.95 -5.62 -11.69
CA LEU A 13 -2.54 -5.36 -11.37
C LEU A 13 -2.06 -6.22 -10.18
N SER A 14 -2.86 -6.31 -9.11
CA SER A 14 -2.52 -7.15 -7.95
C SER A 14 -2.40 -8.65 -8.28
N HIS A 15 -2.96 -9.13 -9.39
CA HIS A 15 -2.88 -10.54 -9.80
C HIS A 15 -1.68 -10.85 -10.69
N GLN A 16 -0.95 -9.83 -11.17
CA GLN A 16 0.19 -10.05 -12.06
C GLN A 16 1.39 -10.68 -11.34
N HIS A 17 1.49 -10.49 -10.02
CA HIS A 17 2.55 -11.05 -9.21
C HIS A 17 2.01 -11.69 -7.92
N LYS A 18 2.75 -12.67 -7.39
CA LYS A 18 2.40 -13.38 -6.14
C LYS A 18 2.34 -12.46 -4.92
N SER A 19 3.07 -11.36 -4.95
CA SER A 19 3.12 -10.33 -3.89
C SER A 19 1.82 -9.55 -3.74
N GLY A 20 0.93 -9.50 -4.74
CA GLY A 20 -0.31 -8.75 -4.59
C GLY A 20 -0.19 -7.22 -4.59
N ILE A 21 1.02 -6.67 -4.52
CA ILE A 21 1.26 -5.23 -4.53
C ILE A 21 1.13 -4.66 -5.95
N VAL A 22 0.89 -3.34 -6.02
CA VAL A 22 0.57 -2.60 -7.24
C VAL A 22 1.63 -1.52 -7.50
N PRO A 23 1.85 -1.12 -8.77
CA PRO A 23 2.86 -0.12 -9.11
C PRO A 23 2.42 1.30 -8.77
N ASP A 24 3.38 2.21 -8.65
CA ASP A 24 3.16 3.66 -8.57
C ASP A 24 2.39 4.18 -9.78
N PHE A 25 2.76 3.71 -10.99
CA PHE A 25 2.10 4.08 -12.23
C PHE A 25 1.79 2.85 -13.10
N ALA A 26 0.61 2.89 -13.74
CA ALA A 26 0.18 1.86 -14.67
C ALA A 26 -0.49 2.46 -15.90
N TRP A 27 -0.26 1.86 -17.07
CA TRP A 27 -1.08 2.09 -18.25
C TRP A 27 -2.39 1.34 -18.08
N VAL A 28 -3.51 2.05 -18.13
CA VAL A 28 -4.86 1.49 -17.98
C VAL A 28 -5.63 1.68 -19.27
N SER A 29 -6.24 0.60 -19.74
CA SER A 29 -7.21 0.60 -20.84
C SER A 29 -8.55 0.07 -20.35
N LYS A 30 -9.55 0.07 -21.24
CA LYS A 30 -10.86 -0.53 -20.97
C LYS A 30 -10.74 -1.97 -20.48
N ASN A 31 -9.76 -2.75 -20.97
CA ASN A 31 -9.67 -4.20 -20.76
C ASN A 31 -8.39 -4.67 -20.04
N SER A 32 -7.39 -3.81 -19.88
CA SER A 32 -6.09 -4.19 -19.34
C SER A 32 -5.48 -3.11 -18.46
N ALA A 33 -4.59 -3.53 -17.55
CA ALA A 33 -3.72 -2.64 -16.82
C ALA A 33 -2.33 -3.27 -16.76
N LYS A 34 -1.27 -2.47 -16.91
CA LYS A 34 0.12 -2.93 -16.80
C LYS A 34 0.99 -1.86 -16.15
N PRO A 35 1.96 -2.23 -15.30
CA PRO A 35 2.97 -1.30 -14.80
C PRO A 35 3.63 -0.57 -15.97
N VAL A 36 3.94 0.71 -15.77
CA VAL A 36 4.71 1.46 -16.76
C VAL A 36 6.18 1.03 -16.74
N LYS A 37 6.93 1.40 -17.78
CA LYS A 37 8.39 1.19 -17.81
C LYS A 37 9.08 2.21 -16.88
N PRO A 38 10.33 1.92 -16.43
CA PRO A 38 11.15 2.90 -15.73
C PRO A 38 11.21 4.26 -16.46
N ASN A 39 11.12 5.34 -15.71
CA ASN A 39 11.16 6.74 -16.17
C ASN A 39 10.07 7.12 -17.18
N ALA A 40 8.97 6.37 -17.24
CA ALA A 40 7.86 6.73 -18.11
C ALA A 40 7.10 7.96 -17.60
N VAL A 41 7.15 8.23 -16.29
CA VAL A 41 6.43 9.35 -15.66
C VAL A 41 7.35 10.18 -14.75
N ALA A 42 8.11 9.55 -13.85
CA ALA A 42 8.84 10.28 -12.81
C ALA A 42 10.21 9.69 -12.49
N THR A 43 10.31 8.37 -12.31
CA THR A 43 11.49 7.72 -11.72
C THR A 43 11.78 6.36 -12.35
N LYS A 44 12.98 5.84 -12.11
CA LYS A 44 13.34 4.48 -12.51
C LYS A 44 12.47 3.37 -11.87
N TYR A 45 11.66 3.72 -10.87
CA TYR A 45 10.79 2.80 -10.12
C TYR A 45 9.30 3.02 -10.40
N ASP A 46 8.93 3.73 -11.48
CA ASP A 46 7.53 4.01 -11.78
C ASP A 46 6.63 2.76 -11.88
N GLY A 47 7.22 1.64 -12.31
CA GLY A 47 6.55 0.34 -12.41
C GLY A 47 6.61 -0.51 -11.14
N ASP A 48 7.13 0.01 -10.03
CA ASP A 48 7.29 -0.68 -8.75
C ASP A 48 6.40 -0.07 -7.65
N PHE A 49 6.31 -0.72 -6.48
CA PHE A 49 5.55 -0.21 -5.34
C PHE A 49 6.42 0.75 -4.53
N LEU A 50 6.14 2.06 -4.62
CA LEU A 50 6.94 3.11 -4.02
C LEU A 50 6.06 4.21 -3.40
N ALA A 51 6.55 5.46 -3.37
CA ALA A 51 5.95 6.58 -2.66
C ALA A 51 4.52 6.89 -3.12
N ASN A 52 4.10 6.53 -4.34
CA ASN A 52 2.72 6.73 -4.74
C ASN A 52 1.80 5.59 -4.30
N ALA A 53 2.20 4.35 -4.60
CA ALA A 53 1.41 3.16 -4.33
C ALA A 53 1.33 2.82 -2.83
N CYS A 54 2.24 3.35 -2.01
CA CYS A 54 2.21 3.14 -0.56
C CYS A 54 0.90 3.53 0.11
N ARG A 55 0.12 4.46 -0.49
CA ARG A 55 -1.19 4.91 0.01
C ARG A 55 -2.33 3.93 -0.27
N VAL A 56 -2.16 3.01 -1.22
CA VAL A 56 -3.24 2.12 -1.68
C VAL A 56 -3.88 1.30 -0.55
N PRO A 57 -3.13 0.73 0.41
CA PRO A 57 -3.72 0.06 1.56
C PRO A 57 -4.76 0.92 2.30
N MET A 58 -4.40 2.15 2.66
CA MET A 58 -5.28 3.11 3.36
C MET A 58 -6.49 3.48 2.49
N MET A 59 -6.28 3.75 1.19
CA MET A 59 -7.38 4.08 0.28
C MET A 59 -8.41 2.95 0.11
N LEU A 60 -8.03 1.70 0.36
CA LEU A 60 -8.92 0.54 0.26
C LEU A 60 -9.45 0.06 1.62
N ALA A 61 -8.94 0.59 2.73
CA ALA A 61 -9.13 0.05 4.08
C ALA A 61 -10.60 -0.15 4.47
N GLN A 62 -11.45 0.82 4.14
CA GLN A 62 -12.87 0.86 4.51
C GLN A 62 -13.81 0.47 3.36
N SER A 63 -13.28 -0.03 2.23
CA SER A 63 -14.11 -0.31 1.05
C SER A 63 -14.88 -1.61 1.20
N ASP A 64 -16.19 -1.58 0.95
CA ASP A 64 -17.02 -2.79 0.87
C ASP A 64 -17.01 -3.51 -0.48
N ASP A 65 -16.39 -2.91 -1.50
CA ASP A 65 -16.33 -3.51 -2.83
C ASP A 65 -15.49 -4.80 -2.83
N PRO A 66 -15.99 -5.93 -3.35
CA PRO A 66 -15.26 -7.20 -3.34
C PRO A 66 -13.89 -7.15 -4.04
N LEU A 67 -13.74 -6.34 -5.09
CA LEU A 67 -12.46 -6.20 -5.81
C LEU A 67 -11.47 -5.38 -4.99
N ALA A 68 -11.93 -4.35 -4.27
CA ALA A 68 -11.11 -3.59 -3.32
C ALA A 68 -10.64 -4.48 -2.17
N LYS A 69 -11.56 -5.21 -1.52
CA LYS A 69 -11.25 -6.16 -0.44
C LYS A 69 -10.26 -7.23 -0.88
N ASN A 70 -10.45 -7.80 -2.07
CA ASN A 70 -9.53 -8.80 -2.61
C ASN A 70 -8.12 -8.22 -2.89
N THR A 71 -8.06 -7.02 -3.49
CA THR A 71 -6.79 -6.32 -3.73
C THR A 71 -6.06 -6.07 -2.41
N LEU A 72 -6.74 -5.47 -1.43
CA LEU A 72 -6.17 -5.17 -0.13
C LEU A 72 -5.68 -6.44 0.58
N LYS A 73 -6.49 -7.49 0.62
CA LYS A 73 -6.13 -8.79 1.23
C LYS A 73 -4.85 -9.38 0.64
N ARG A 74 -4.65 -9.28 -0.67
CA ARG A 74 -3.43 -9.75 -1.33
C ARG A 74 -2.21 -8.95 -0.90
N MET A 75 -2.33 -7.62 -0.83
CA MET A 75 -1.26 -6.74 -0.34
C MET A 75 -0.92 -7.06 1.13
N MET A 76 -1.91 -7.16 2.01
CA MET A 76 -1.72 -7.46 3.43
C MET A 76 -1.06 -8.82 3.63
N LYS A 77 -1.45 -9.84 2.86
CA LYS A 77 -0.81 -11.17 2.88
C LYS A 77 0.66 -11.15 2.50
N PHE A 78 1.07 -10.23 1.63
CA PHE A 78 2.48 -10.07 1.29
C PHE A 78 3.25 -9.33 2.37
N PHE A 79 2.70 -8.20 2.85
CA PHE A 79 3.34 -7.42 3.92
C PHE A 79 3.47 -8.22 5.21
N SER A 80 2.48 -9.04 5.57
CA SER A 80 2.49 -9.86 6.79
C SER A 80 3.60 -10.91 6.81
N LYS A 81 4.18 -11.23 5.65
CA LYS A 81 5.30 -12.18 5.49
C LYS A 81 6.66 -11.51 5.47
N GLN A 82 6.72 -10.18 5.49
CA GLN A 82 7.99 -9.46 5.51
C GLN A 82 8.51 -9.37 6.93
N ASN A 83 9.78 -9.70 7.14
CA ASN A 83 10.45 -9.46 8.43
C ASN A 83 10.47 -7.96 8.77
N THR A 84 10.62 -7.12 7.75
CA THR A 84 10.61 -5.66 7.87
C THR A 84 9.91 -5.06 6.65
N LEU A 85 8.92 -4.18 6.89
CA LEU A 85 8.27 -3.42 5.83
C LEU A 85 9.16 -2.24 5.42
N THR A 86 9.99 -2.43 4.39
CA THR A 86 10.88 -1.39 3.88
C THR A 86 10.16 -0.37 3.01
N ALA A 87 10.80 0.78 2.80
CA ALA A 87 10.31 1.85 1.94
C ALA A 87 10.37 1.48 0.44
N GLY A 88 9.49 0.58 0.01
CA GLY A 88 9.31 0.22 -1.40
C GLY A 88 9.85 -1.15 -1.79
N PHE A 89 9.20 -1.73 -2.80
CA PHE A 89 9.43 -3.09 -3.27
C PHE A 89 9.25 -3.17 -4.78
N THR A 90 10.04 -4.01 -5.43
CA THR A 90 9.69 -4.45 -6.79
C THR A 90 8.36 -5.20 -6.75
N LEU A 91 7.61 -5.24 -7.85
CA LEU A 91 6.35 -6.02 -7.86
C LEU A 91 6.54 -7.52 -7.64
N LYS A 92 7.77 -8.05 -7.80
CA LYS A 92 8.10 -9.44 -7.43
C LYS A 92 8.34 -9.63 -5.92
N GLY A 93 8.32 -8.55 -5.14
CA GLY A 93 8.46 -8.56 -3.68
C GLY A 93 9.89 -8.35 -3.18
N LYS A 94 10.84 -7.98 -4.05
CA LYS A 94 12.21 -7.67 -3.62
C LYS A 94 12.27 -6.25 -3.01
N PRO A 95 12.77 -6.05 -1.78
CA PRO A 95 13.00 -4.72 -1.22
C PRO A 95 13.85 -3.85 -2.14
N LEU A 96 13.45 -2.59 -2.33
CA LEU A 96 14.22 -1.59 -3.07
C LEU A 96 15.12 -0.76 -2.14
N ASN A 97 14.77 -0.71 -0.86
CA ASN A 97 15.48 0.00 0.18
C ASN A 97 15.73 -0.92 1.39
N LYS A 98 16.66 -0.51 2.27
CA LYS A 98 16.97 -1.24 3.52
C LYS A 98 16.34 -0.59 4.77
N TYR A 99 15.70 0.56 4.62
CA TYR A 99 15.12 1.34 5.72
C TYR A 99 13.59 1.28 5.69
N GLN A 100 12.97 1.52 6.85
CA GLN A 100 11.54 1.73 6.99
C GLN A 100 11.22 3.22 6.91
N SER A 101 10.00 3.55 6.49
CA SER A 101 9.49 4.92 6.47
C SER A 101 8.02 4.92 6.88
N ALA A 102 7.61 5.95 7.62
CA ALA A 102 6.25 6.02 8.13
C ALA A 102 5.22 6.18 7.02
N SER A 103 5.59 6.78 5.87
CA SER A 103 4.73 6.83 4.68
C SER A 103 4.36 5.45 4.10
N PHE A 104 5.09 4.39 4.44
CA PHE A 104 4.76 3.01 4.05
C PHE A 104 4.05 2.26 5.18
N SER A 105 4.53 2.43 6.41
CA SER A 105 3.98 1.75 7.59
C SER A 105 2.60 2.28 7.99
N ALA A 106 2.35 3.60 7.90
CA ALA A 106 1.10 4.21 8.30
C ALA A 106 -0.10 3.74 7.45
N PRO A 107 -0.02 3.68 6.11
CA PRO A 107 -1.11 3.10 5.33
C PRO A 107 -1.39 1.63 5.61
N VAL A 108 -0.36 0.82 5.89
CA VAL A 108 -0.53 -0.59 6.26
C VAL A 108 -1.15 -0.73 7.64
N PHE A 109 -0.70 0.06 8.63
CA PHE A 109 -1.27 0.11 9.97
C PHE A 109 -2.76 0.50 9.94
N ASN A 110 -3.09 1.55 9.18
CA ASN A 110 -4.46 1.99 8.99
C ASN A 110 -5.33 0.85 8.40
N ALA A 111 -4.87 0.24 7.31
CA ALA A 111 -5.63 -0.80 6.63
C ALA A 111 -5.88 -2.03 7.51
N VAL A 112 -4.88 -2.50 8.26
CA VAL A 112 -5.06 -3.63 9.18
C VAL A 112 -5.94 -3.27 10.38
N SER A 113 -5.94 -2.01 10.83
CA SER A 113 -6.82 -1.56 11.92
C SER A 113 -8.30 -1.63 11.55
N PHE A 114 -8.67 -1.31 10.32
CA PHE A 114 -10.04 -1.51 9.81
C PHE A 114 -10.37 -2.97 9.45
N ASN A 115 -9.36 -3.84 9.34
CA ASN A 115 -9.50 -5.21 8.85
C ASN A 115 -8.90 -6.24 9.84
N ARG A 116 -9.08 -6.00 11.15
CA ARG A 116 -8.62 -6.90 12.22
C ARG A 116 -9.22 -8.29 12.08
N ASN A 117 -8.53 -9.30 12.62
CA ASN A 117 -8.98 -10.70 12.65
C ASN A 117 -9.09 -11.37 11.28
N GLN A 118 -8.49 -10.79 10.22
CA GLN A 118 -8.44 -11.40 8.88
C GLN A 118 -7.14 -12.20 8.59
N GLY A 119 -6.34 -12.48 9.63
CA GLY A 119 -5.11 -13.28 9.54
C GLY A 119 -3.84 -12.47 9.26
N PHE A 120 -3.87 -11.15 9.45
CA PHE A 120 -2.73 -10.25 9.26
C PHE A 120 -2.47 -9.33 10.47
N ASP A 121 -2.99 -9.66 11.66
CA ASP A 121 -2.88 -8.81 12.86
C ASP A 121 -1.43 -8.60 13.34
N ASN A 122 -0.48 -9.41 12.88
CA ASN A 122 0.94 -9.14 13.08
C ASN A 122 1.38 -7.80 12.44
N LEU A 123 0.68 -7.32 11.42
CA LEU A 123 0.90 -5.99 10.84
C LEU A 123 0.44 -4.88 11.80
N PHE A 124 -0.65 -5.08 12.55
CA PHE A 124 -1.07 -4.11 13.55
C PHE A 124 0.04 -3.91 14.58
N MET A 125 0.57 -5.03 15.09
CA MET A 125 1.64 -5.00 16.08
C MET A 125 2.95 -4.43 15.55
N SER A 126 3.35 -4.82 14.34
CA SER A 126 4.65 -4.42 13.77
C SER A 126 4.67 -3.00 13.20
N GLN A 127 3.53 -2.43 12.80
CA GLN A 127 3.47 -1.10 12.18
C GLN A 127 3.09 0.04 13.14
N GLN A 128 2.58 -0.27 14.35
CA GLN A 128 2.21 0.76 15.35
C GLN A 128 3.39 1.62 15.84
N TYR A 129 4.64 1.21 15.57
CA TYR A 129 5.85 1.96 15.96
C TYR A 129 5.85 3.41 15.44
N ILE A 130 5.08 3.70 14.38
CA ILE A 130 4.93 5.05 13.83
C ILE A 130 4.40 6.06 14.85
N PHE A 131 3.66 5.62 15.88
CA PHE A 131 3.15 6.48 16.95
C PHE A 131 4.05 6.53 18.18
N ALA A 132 5.00 5.61 18.30
CA ALA A 132 6.00 5.62 19.37
C ALA A 132 7.15 6.61 19.11
N ARG A 133 7.13 7.32 17.97
CA ARG A 133 8.15 8.28 17.55
C ARG A 133 7.52 9.66 17.36
N PRO A 134 8.25 10.75 17.64
CA PRO A 134 7.79 12.09 17.31
C PRO A 134 7.50 12.22 15.80
N LEU A 135 6.46 12.99 15.46
CA LEU A 135 6.18 13.31 14.07
C LEU A 135 7.39 14.01 13.42
N PRO A 136 7.82 13.58 12.22
CA PRO A 136 8.98 14.17 11.57
C PRO A 136 8.69 15.60 11.11
N THR A 137 9.53 16.56 11.51
CA THR A 137 9.37 17.98 11.14
C THR A 137 9.91 18.32 9.75
N LYS A 138 10.74 17.46 9.18
CA LYS A 138 11.40 17.67 7.87
C LYS A 138 10.98 16.65 6.80
N ASN A 139 10.00 15.81 7.10
CA ASN A 139 9.43 14.86 6.15
C ASN A 139 7.91 15.00 6.16
N TYR A 140 7.42 15.94 5.34
CA TYR A 140 6.00 16.22 5.19
C TYR A 140 5.17 14.96 4.91
N TYR A 141 5.68 14.06 4.06
CA TYR A 141 4.90 12.91 3.60
C TYR A 141 4.73 11.85 4.70
N ASP A 142 5.80 11.56 5.44
CA ASP A 142 5.73 10.67 6.61
C ASP A 142 4.82 11.26 7.69
N ALA A 143 4.94 12.57 7.97
CA ALA A 143 4.09 13.24 8.95
C ALA A 143 2.61 13.19 8.54
N ALA A 144 2.29 13.55 7.29
CA ALA A 144 0.92 13.59 6.80
C ALA A 144 0.24 12.22 6.87
N LEU A 145 0.89 11.16 6.37
CA LEU A 145 0.29 9.81 6.39
C LEU A 145 0.19 9.21 7.80
N THR A 146 1.12 9.55 8.69
CA THR A 146 1.03 9.16 10.11
C THR A 146 -0.17 9.84 10.78
N THR A 147 -0.32 11.15 10.58
CA THR A 147 -1.46 11.91 11.11
C THR A 147 -2.80 11.40 10.56
N MET A 148 -2.89 11.15 9.25
CA MET A 148 -4.09 10.56 8.64
C MET A 148 -4.40 9.18 9.25
N ALA A 149 -3.41 8.32 9.42
CA ALA A 149 -3.61 7.02 10.05
C ALA A 149 -4.12 7.13 11.49
N ALA A 150 -3.57 8.07 12.29
CA ALA A 150 -4.04 8.32 13.66
C ALA A 150 -5.52 8.75 13.68
N LEU A 151 -5.88 9.77 12.90
CA LEU A 151 -7.23 10.33 12.86
C LEU A 151 -8.29 9.36 12.33
N GLU A 152 -7.92 8.46 11.42
CA GLU A 152 -8.85 7.48 10.89
C GLU A 152 -9.07 6.30 11.85
N VAL A 153 -8.00 5.81 12.50
CA VAL A 153 -8.09 4.66 13.41
C VAL A 153 -8.76 5.02 14.74
N GLU A 154 -8.72 6.28 15.17
CA GLU A 154 -9.48 6.77 16.33
C GLU A 154 -11.00 6.58 16.18
N LYS A 155 -11.51 6.39 14.96
CA LYS A 155 -12.94 6.22 14.67
C LYS A 155 -13.44 4.77 14.82
N ILE A 156 -12.55 3.82 15.13
CA ILE A 156 -12.81 2.38 15.25
C ILE A 156 -12.96 2.02 16.73
#